data_AF-A0A8C2X850-F1
#
_entry.id   AF-A0A8C2X850-F1
#
_cell.length_a   1.000
_cell.length_b   1.000
_cell.length_c   1.000
_cell.angle_alpha   90.00
_cell.angle_beta   90.00
_cell.angle_gamma   90.00
#
_symmetry.space_group_name_H-M   'P 1'
#
loop_
_entity.id
_entity.type
_entity.pdbx_description
1 polymer ?
#
loop_
_entity_poly.entity_id
_entity_poly.type
_entity_poly.pdbx_seq_one_letter_code
_entity_poly.pdbx_strand_id
1 'polypeptide(L)'
;MSSLFDHGLIRTAAVEQVVAPIASHLCHLVLLCDSAEEAEQLSRLEDAAQAVARATGNMAAAASSVVAAADQVLESLSELGSASDIKSLLQSFRVFSEALLFLNNLTVDRANALQDPRQAKQLLDSLDTLRRCISMLHTAMCTTIKHPTSEQAQQAKRYILDKVHSTVRNIIITLKSQCHSGSLGPCGYYTERRNSLLQLLTHPTSSIRGSGFDSAVRDLVFHCMVVANSSRREFQQRVVGHCRHILQFWSDIKRILMSTEDDLESLESTCTLLVQQIQMLDKALMTAVLYQVLDTFLTTSATVEELLSVTRQILVARSSIEMDLSFIQPQIIQCKLLKRFTRRVRNGKRKRRVSFRMLSVM
;
A
#
# COMPACT_ATOMS: atom_id res chain seq x y z
N MET A 1 7.54 31.48 -17.82
CA MET A 1 8.12 30.12 -17.75
C MET A 1 7.52 29.31 -16.60
N SER A 2 6.22 29.43 -16.36
CA SER A 2 5.57 28.97 -15.12
C SER A 2 4.85 27.63 -15.26
N SER A 3 4.95 26.98 -16.42
CA SER A 3 4.25 25.72 -16.73
C SER A 3 5.13 24.46 -16.63
N LEU A 4 6.42 24.59 -16.34
CA LEU A 4 7.35 23.44 -16.31
C LEU A 4 7.39 22.72 -14.94
N PHE A 5 6.86 23.34 -13.88
CA PHE A 5 6.91 22.81 -12.51
C PHE A 5 5.56 22.33 -11.95
N ASP A 6 4.47 22.44 -12.73
CA ASP A 6 3.14 21.92 -12.33
C ASP A 6 3.01 20.39 -12.51
N HIS A 7 4.07 19.73 -12.94
CA HIS A 7 4.20 18.28 -12.91
C HIS A 7 5.19 17.91 -11.80
N GLY A 8 4.66 17.87 -10.57
CA GLY A 8 5.39 17.47 -9.37
C GLY A 8 6.30 16.28 -9.65
N LEU A 9 7.61 16.52 -9.50
CA LEU A 9 8.68 15.60 -9.85
C LEU A 9 8.41 14.21 -9.27
N ILE A 10 8.15 13.24 -10.16
CA ILE A 10 8.09 11.85 -9.76
C ILE A 10 9.49 11.44 -9.31
N ARG A 11 9.67 11.17 -8.02
CA ARG A 11 10.94 10.73 -7.42
C ARG A 11 11.35 9.38 -8.01
N THR A 12 12.30 9.42 -8.95
CA THR A 12 12.96 8.23 -9.50
C THR A 12 14.46 8.35 -9.31
N ALA A 13 15.16 7.22 -9.32
CA ALA A 13 16.60 7.17 -9.16
C ALA A 13 17.33 7.95 -10.26
N ALA A 14 16.76 7.97 -11.46
CA ALA A 14 17.26 8.76 -12.57
C ALA A 14 17.13 10.27 -12.33
N VAL A 15 16.07 10.75 -11.66
CA VAL A 15 15.95 12.18 -11.33
C VAL A 15 16.95 12.58 -10.26
N GLU A 16 17.05 11.80 -9.18
CA GLU A 16 17.98 12.14 -8.10
C GLU A 16 19.44 12.09 -8.56
N GLN A 17 19.83 11.10 -9.37
CA GLN A 17 21.18 11.01 -9.93
C GLN A 17 21.55 12.22 -10.81
N VAL A 18 20.57 12.92 -11.39
CA VAL A 18 20.83 14.07 -12.27
C VAL A 18 20.59 15.40 -11.53
N VAL A 19 19.62 15.47 -10.61
CA VAL A 19 19.33 16.66 -9.81
C VAL A 19 20.33 16.87 -8.67
N ALA A 20 20.81 15.80 -8.03
CA ALA A 20 21.81 15.90 -6.94
C ALA A 20 23.11 16.60 -7.38
N PRO A 21 23.75 16.25 -8.52
CA PRO A 21 24.92 16.98 -8.96
C PRO A 21 24.59 18.43 -9.35
N ILE A 22 23.41 18.75 -9.87
CA ILE A 22 23.02 20.14 -10.19
C ILE A 22 22.79 20.96 -8.93
N ALA A 23 22.10 20.42 -7.93
CA ALA A 23 21.94 21.08 -6.64
C ALA A 23 23.31 21.34 -6.00
N SER A 24 24.23 20.38 -6.10
CA SER A 24 25.62 20.56 -5.66
C SER A 24 26.35 21.65 -6.42
N HIS A 25 26.27 21.67 -7.77
CA HIS A 25 26.90 22.70 -8.60
C HIS A 25 26.26 24.09 -8.41
N LEU A 26 24.95 24.18 -8.20
CA LEU A 26 24.25 25.42 -7.87
C LEU A 26 24.66 25.92 -6.48
N CYS A 27 24.75 25.05 -5.48
CA CYS A 27 25.30 25.41 -4.17
C CYS A 27 26.75 25.91 -4.32
N HIS A 28 27.57 25.24 -5.12
CA HIS A 28 28.96 25.63 -5.37
C HIS A 28 29.07 26.97 -6.10
N LEU A 29 28.25 27.22 -7.13
CA LEU A 29 28.17 28.51 -7.84
C LEU A 29 27.70 29.64 -6.94
N VAL A 30 26.66 29.41 -6.11
CA VAL A 30 26.20 30.38 -5.11
C VAL A 30 27.30 30.70 -4.09
N LEU A 31 28.12 29.71 -3.73
CA LEU A 31 29.28 29.89 -2.84
C LEU A 31 30.50 30.51 -3.55
N LEU A 32 30.60 30.37 -4.88
CA LEU A 32 31.70 30.87 -5.71
C LEU A 32 31.41 32.20 -6.42
N CYS A 33 30.23 32.80 -6.25
CA CYS A 33 29.92 34.15 -6.76
C CYS A 33 30.86 35.27 -6.23
N ASP A 34 31.92 34.93 -5.49
CA ASP A 34 33.05 35.80 -5.13
C ASP A 34 34.32 35.59 -6.01
N SER A 35 34.34 34.69 -7.01
CA SER A 35 35.55 34.41 -7.82
C SER A 35 35.30 34.23 -9.34
N ALA A 36 36.27 34.70 -10.13
CA ALA A 36 36.15 35.01 -11.56
C ALA A 36 36.25 33.82 -12.54
N GLU A 37 35.84 32.61 -12.15
CA GLU A 37 35.84 31.41 -13.03
C GLU A 37 34.44 31.05 -13.55
N GLU A 38 33.79 31.97 -14.25
CA GLU A 38 32.35 31.87 -14.57
C GLU A 38 32.02 31.03 -15.83
N ALA A 39 32.91 30.96 -16.84
CA ALA A 39 32.54 30.43 -18.16
C ALA A 39 32.50 28.89 -18.25
N GLU A 40 33.48 28.19 -17.68
CA GLU A 40 33.54 26.71 -17.73
C GLU A 40 32.51 26.07 -16.79
N GLN A 41 32.15 26.76 -15.71
CA GLN A 41 31.15 26.31 -14.73
C GLN A 41 29.73 26.46 -15.29
N LEU A 42 29.47 27.49 -16.11
CA LEU A 42 28.20 27.65 -16.82
C LEU A 42 27.94 26.55 -17.85
N SER A 43 28.96 26.16 -18.63
CA SER A 43 28.78 25.10 -19.65
C SER A 43 28.46 23.75 -19.01
N ARG A 44 29.11 23.43 -17.88
CA ARG A 44 28.82 22.21 -17.10
C ARG A 44 27.41 22.22 -16.51
N LEU A 45 26.91 23.39 -16.10
CA LEU A 45 25.54 23.55 -15.61
C LEU A 45 24.52 23.38 -16.74
N GLU A 46 24.79 23.91 -17.94
CA GLU A 46 23.94 23.74 -19.12
C GLU A 46 23.84 22.27 -19.55
N ASP A 47 24.97 21.57 -19.64
CA ASP A 47 25.02 20.14 -19.94
C ASP A 47 24.22 19.31 -18.91
N ALA A 48 24.37 19.63 -17.62
CA ALA A 48 23.64 18.96 -16.56
C ALA A 48 22.13 19.25 -16.62
N ALA A 49 21.73 20.52 -16.86
CA ALA A 49 20.34 20.90 -17.02
C ALA A 49 19.69 20.20 -18.23
N GLN A 50 20.42 20.06 -19.33
CA GLN A 50 19.93 19.33 -20.50
C GLN A 50 19.81 17.82 -20.24
N ALA A 51 20.71 17.24 -19.43
CA ALA A 51 20.56 15.87 -18.96
C ALA A 51 19.30 15.69 -18.10
N VAL A 52 18.94 16.65 -17.22
CA VAL A 52 17.69 16.61 -16.45
C VAL A 52 16.48 16.69 -17.37
N ALA A 53 16.48 17.61 -18.33
CA ALA A 53 15.37 17.77 -19.25
C ALA A 53 15.10 16.47 -20.02
N ARG A 54 16.17 15.81 -20.51
CA ARG A 54 16.08 14.50 -21.18
C ARG A 54 15.60 13.39 -20.23
N ALA A 55 16.16 13.29 -19.03
CA ALA A 55 15.75 12.30 -18.04
C ALA A 55 14.27 12.47 -17.65
N THR A 56 13.83 13.71 -17.44
CA THR A 56 12.45 14.07 -17.08
C THR A 56 11.49 13.78 -18.22
N GLY A 57 11.86 14.10 -19.47
CA GLY A 57 11.08 13.75 -20.65
C GLY A 57 10.91 12.23 -20.83
N ASN A 58 11.99 11.47 -20.70
CA ASN A 58 11.95 10.00 -20.82
C ASN A 58 11.05 9.35 -19.74
N MET A 59 11.05 9.89 -18.53
CA MET A 59 10.16 9.44 -17.46
C MET A 59 8.69 9.78 -17.71
N ALA A 60 8.40 11.00 -18.17
CA ALA A 60 7.03 11.42 -18.48
C ALA A 60 6.46 10.55 -19.61
N ALA A 61 7.28 10.24 -20.61
CA ALA A 61 6.94 9.29 -21.67
C ALA A 61 6.69 7.87 -21.11
N ALA A 62 7.52 7.38 -20.19
CA ALA A 62 7.33 6.06 -19.57
C ALA A 62 6.08 5.99 -18.67
N ALA A 63 5.72 7.06 -17.97
CA ALA A 63 4.47 7.13 -17.22
C ALA A 63 3.26 7.15 -18.16
N SER A 64 3.34 7.94 -19.23
CA SER A 64 2.29 8.06 -20.24
C SER A 64 2.06 6.74 -20.99
N SER A 65 3.12 5.96 -21.26
CA SER A 65 2.99 4.65 -21.90
C SER A 65 2.27 3.62 -21.01
N VAL A 66 2.50 3.65 -19.69
CA VAL A 66 1.75 2.81 -18.74
C VAL A 66 0.27 3.20 -18.72
N VAL A 67 -0.04 4.50 -18.76
CA VAL A 67 -1.44 4.99 -18.81
C VAL A 67 -2.13 4.55 -20.08
N ALA A 68 -1.50 4.73 -21.25
CA ALA A 68 -2.05 4.28 -22.53
C ALA A 68 -2.29 2.76 -22.56
N ALA A 69 -1.35 1.97 -22.03
CA ALA A 69 -1.53 0.52 -21.90
C ALA A 69 -2.67 0.15 -20.94
N ALA A 70 -2.89 0.94 -19.88
CA ALA A 70 -4.00 0.74 -18.95
C ALA A 70 -5.35 1.02 -19.64
N ASP A 71 -5.45 2.08 -20.43
CA ASP A 71 -6.66 2.40 -21.19
C ASP A 71 -6.99 1.29 -22.21
N GLN A 72 -5.98 0.74 -22.90
CA GLN A 72 -6.16 -0.41 -23.80
C GLN A 72 -6.68 -1.67 -23.07
N VAL A 73 -6.24 -1.89 -21.83
CA VAL A 73 -6.77 -2.98 -20.98
C VAL A 73 -8.24 -2.73 -20.63
N LEU A 74 -8.62 -1.48 -20.33
CA LEU A 74 -10.01 -1.14 -20.01
C LEU A 74 -10.94 -1.30 -21.22
N GLU A 75 -10.48 -0.93 -22.41
CA GLU A 75 -11.21 -1.10 -23.67
C GLU A 75 -11.43 -2.60 -23.96
N SER A 76 -10.35 -3.39 -23.97
CA SER A 76 -10.44 -4.85 -24.19
C SER A 76 -11.24 -5.58 -23.10
N LEU A 77 -11.27 -5.07 -21.86
CA LEU A 77 -12.13 -5.59 -20.79
C LEU A 77 -13.62 -5.35 -21.08
N SER A 78 -13.97 -4.22 -21.70
CA SER A 78 -15.35 -3.91 -22.10
C SER A 78 -15.83 -4.84 -23.21
N GLU A 79 -15.00 -5.08 -24.23
CA GLU A 79 -15.26 -6.05 -25.29
C GLU A 79 -15.42 -7.46 -24.73
N LEU A 80 -14.53 -7.84 -23.79
CA LEU A 80 -14.61 -9.11 -23.10
C LEU A 80 -15.93 -9.26 -22.33
N GLY A 81 -16.33 -8.22 -21.58
CA GLY A 81 -17.59 -8.18 -20.83
C GLY A 81 -18.84 -8.27 -21.71
N SER A 82 -18.73 -7.91 -22.99
CA SER A 82 -19.84 -7.91 -23.96
C SER A 82 -19.96 -9.21 -24.75
N ALA A 83 -19.03 -10.16 -24.60
CA ALA A 83 -19.07 -11.44 -25.30
C ALA A 83 -20.35 -12.23 -24.97
N SER A 84 -21.08 -12.63 -26.01
CA SER A 84 -22.37 -13.35 -25.92
C SER A 84 -22.25 -14.86 -26.06
N ASP A 85 -21.12 -15.36 -26.60
CA ASP A 85 -20.89 -16.77 -26.88
C ASP A 85 -19.44 -17.16 -26.57
N ILE A 86 -19.18 -18.47 -26.48
CA ILE A 86 -17.87 -18.98 -26.07
C ILE A 86 -16.78 -18.63 -27.09
N LYS A 87 -17.10 -18.57 -28.39
CA LYS A 87 -16.12 -18.24 -29.43
C LYS A 87 -15.72 -16.77 -29.36
N SER A 88 -16.70 -15.86 -29.27
CA SER A 88 -16.43 -14.43 -29.06
C SER A 88 -15.70 -14.18 -27.74
N LEU A 89 -16.06 -14.90 -26.66
CA LEU A 89 -15.36 -14.84 -25.38
C LEU A 89 -13.87 -15.18 -25.53
N LEU A 90 -13.53 -16.31 -26.16
CA LEU A 90 -12.14 -16.74 -26.30
C LEU A 90 -11.31 -15.75 -27.13
N GLN A 91 -11.92 -15.15 -28.15
CA GLN A 91 -11.27 -14.13 -28.97
C GLN A 91 -10.99 -12.85 -28.17
N SER A 92 -12.00 -12.29 -27.50
CA SER A 92 -11.83 -11.09 -26.67
C SER A 92 -10.89 -11.34 -25.49
N PHE A 93 -10.91 -12.54 -24.89
CA PHE A 93 -10.03 -12.90 -23.79
C PHE A 93 -8.56 -12.96 -24.21
N ARG A 94 -8.28 -13.34 -25.47
CA ARG A 94 -6.93 -13.29 -26.03
C ARG A 94 -6.43 -11.85 -26.14
N VAL A 95 -7.22 -10.95 -26.74
CA VAL A 95 -6.88 -9.53 -26.89
C VAL A 95 -6.65 -8.89 -25.52
N PHE A 96 -7.58 -9.11 -24.58
CA PHE A 96 -7.45 -8.66 -23.20
C PHE A 96 -6.16 -9.19 -22.52
N SER A 97 -5.84 -10.48 -22.69
CA SER A 97 -4.65 -11.08 -22.09
C SER A 97 -3.34 -10.50 -22.65
N GLU A 98 -3.32 -10.17 -23.94
CA GLU A 98 -2.17 -9.54 -24.59
C GLU A 98 -1.97 -8.10 -24.08
N ALA A 99 -3.05 -7.30 -24.03
CA ALA A 99 -3.03 -5.95 -23.46
C ALA A 99 -2.60 -5.95 -21.98
N LEU A 100 -3.15 -6.88 -21.18
CA LEU A 100 -2.82 -7.01 -19.76
C LEU A 100 -1.35 -7.40 -19.54
N LEU A 101 -0.80 -8.26 -20.40
CA LEU A 101 0.62 -8.62 -20.34
C LEU A 101 1.51 -7.42 -20.67
N PHE A 102 1.12 -6.61 -21.65
CA PHE A 102 1.84 -5.39 -22.00
C PHE A 102 1.84 -4.38 -20.85
N LEU A 103 0.67 -4.09 -20.27
CA LEU A 103 0.54 -3.26 -19.07
C LEU A 103 1.40 -3.79 -17.91
N ASN A 104 1.38 -5.11 -17.69
CA ASN A 104 2.17 -5.73 -16.62
C ASN A 104 3.66 -5.45 -16.77
N ASN A 105 4.23 -5.64 -17.97
CA ASN A 105 5.65 -5.42 -18.21
C ASN A 105 6.02 -3.96 -17.94
N LEU A 106 5.28 -3.01 -18.52
CA LEU A 106 5.55 -1.58 -18.33
C LEU A 106 5.41 -1.16 -16.87
N THR A 107 4.40 -1.66 -16.16
CA THR A 107 4.18 -1.35 -14.75
C THR A 107 5.27 -1.94 -13.85
N VAL A 108 5.77 -3.13 -14.15
CA VAL A 108 6.91 -3.74 -13.42
C VAL A 108 8.18 -2.92 -13.64
N ASP A 109 8.47 -2.55 -14.88
CA ASP A 109 9.64 -1.74 -15.21
C ASP A 109 9.56 -0.38 -14.52
N ARG A 110 8.38 0.24 -14.53
CA ARG A 110 8.12 1.48 -13.79
C ARG A 110 8.31 1.31 -12.29
N ALA A 111 7.72 0.28 -11.69
CA ALA A 111 7.86 0.00 -10.25
C ALA A 111 9.30 -0.31 -9.83
N ASN A 112 10.17 -0.78 -10.74
CA ASN A 112 11.60 -0.95 -10.49
C ASN A 112 12.40 0.35 -10.61
N ALA A 113 11.91 1.33 -11.37
CA ALA A 113 12.55 2.64 -11.53
C ALA A 113 12.12 3.66 -10.46
N LEU A 114 10.97 3.44 -9.80
CA LEU A 114 10.48 4.29 -8.71
C LEU A 114 11.38 4.20 -7.47
N GLN A 115 11.60 5.35 -6.81
CA GLN A 115 12.32 5.38 -5.54
C GLN A 115 11.42 5.12 -4.35
N ASP A 116 10.16 5.55 -4.39
CA ASP A 116 9.24 5.28 -3.28
C ASP A 116 8.91 3.79 -3.24
N PRO A 117 9.41 3.04 -2.22
CA PRO A 117 9.13 1.62 -2.10
C PRO A 117 7.65 1.34 -1.87
N ARG A 118 6.88 2.30 -1.33
CA ARG A 118 5.44 2.14 -1.08
C ARG A 118 4.65 2.22 -2.37
N GLN A 119 4.88 3.27 -3.17
CA GLN A 119 4.28 3.39 -4.51
C GLN A 119 4.66 2.18 -5.38
N ALA A 120 5.94 1.78 -5.38
CA ALA A 120 6.38 0.58 -6.09
C ALA A 120 5.66 -0.70 -5.59
N LYS A 121 5.48 -0.85 -4.27
CA LYS A 121 4.75 -1.98 -3.68
C LYS A 121 3.26 -1.96 -4.08
N GLN A 122 2.59 -0.80 -4.01
CA GLN A 122 1.19 -0.66 -4.41
C GLN A 122 0.96 -1.04 -5.88
N LEU A 123 1.88 -0.66 -6.77
CA LEU A 123 1.84 -1.09 -8.17
C LEU A 123 1.97 -2.61 -8.28
N LEU A 124 2.94 -3.21 -7.61
CA LEU A 124 3.14 -4.66 -7.63
C LEU A 124 1.95 -5.44 -7.03
N ASP A 125 1.36 -4.94 -5.95
CA ASP A 125 0.17 -5.53 -5.31
C ASP A 125 -1.06 -5.44 -6.23
N SER A 126 -1.18 -4.36 -7.00
CA SER A 126 -2.23 -4.21 -8.03
C SER A 126 -2.04 -5.23 -9.15
N LEU A 127 -0.80 -5.44 -9.63
CA LEU A 127 -0.50 -6.47 -10.64
C LEU A 127 -0.77 -7.90 -10.12
N ASP A 128 -0.44 -8.20 -8.87
CA ASP A 128 -0.74 -9.48 -8.24
C ASP A 128 -2.27 -9.69 -8.11
N THR A 129 -3.04 -8.63 -7.87
CA THR A 129 -4.51 -8.67 -7.87
C THR A 129 -5.06 -8.97 -9.27
N LEU A 130 -4.62 -8.24 -10.30
CA LEU A 130 -5.04 -8.47 -11.69
C LEU A 130 -4.79 -9.92 -12.12
N ARG A 131 -3.64 -10.47 -11.73
CA ARG A 131 -3.29 -11.87 -12.02
C ARG A 131 -4.30 -12.86 -11.43
N ARG A 132 -4.75 -12.66 -10.18
CA ARG A 132 -5.75 -13.53 -9.54
C ARG A 132 -7.12 -13.41 -10.23
N CYS A 133 -7.44 -12.22 -10.73
CA CYS A 133 -8.68 -11.97 -11.43
C CYS A 133 -8.80 -12.71 -12.77
N ILE A 134 -7.69 -13.05 -13.46
CA ILE A 134 -7.72 -13.69 -14.80
C ILE A 134 -8.60 -14.95 -14.80
N SER A 135 -8.35 -15.89 -13.88
CA SER A 135 -9.12 -17.13 -13.79
C SER A 135 -10.56 -16.89 -13.36
N MET A 136 -10.79 -15.98 -12.41
CA MET A 136 -12.14 -15.62 -11.95
C MET A 136 -12.97 -15.00 -13.07
N LEU A 137 -12.34 -14.16 -13.89
CA LEU A 137 -12.95 -13.48 -15.02
C LEU A 137 -13.37 -14.49 -16.09
N HIS A 138 -12.46 -15.39 -16.48
CA HIS A 138 -12.79 -16.47 -17.41
C HIS A 138 -13.96 -17.32 -16.91
N THR A 139 -13.92 -17.76 -15.65
CA THR A 139 -14.99 -18.59 -15.07
C THR A 139 -16.32 -17.85 -15.01
N ALA A 140 -16.35 -16.61 -14.50
CA ALA A 140 -17.58 -15.83 -14.39
C ALA A 140 -18.22 -15.57 -15.76
N MET A 141 -17.40 -15.26 -16.78
CA MET A 141 -17.87 -15.08 -18.15
C MET A 141 -18.43 -16.37 -18.75
N CYS A 142 -17.70 -17.48 -18.66
CA CYS A 142 -18.17 -18.79 -19.11
C CYS A 142 -19.48 -19.21 -18.44
N THR A 143 -19.58 -19.07 -17.11
CA THR A 143 -20.79 -19.40 -16.35
C THR A 143 -21.97 -18.53 -16.77
N THR A 144 -21.74 -17.24 -17.03
CA THR A 144 -22.80 -16.32 -17.49
C THR A 144 -23.32 -16.68 -18.87
N ILE A 145 -22.44 -17.07 -19.80
CA ILE A 145 -22.84 -17.51 -21.15
C ILE A 145 -23.62 -18.83 -21.08
N LYS A 146 -23.21 -19.76 -20.22
CA LYS A 146 -23.91 -21.05 -20.04
C LYS A 146 -25.24 -20.91 -19.30
N HIS A 147 -25.34 -19.97 -18.38
CA HIS A 147 -26.52 -19.76 -17.53
C HIS A 147 -26.94 -18.28 -17.53
N PRO A 148 -27.45 -17.76 -18.66
CA PRO A 148 -27.73 -16.33 -18.84
C PRO A 148 -28.78 -15.79 -17.88
N THR A 149 -29.70 -16.64 -17.42
CA THR A 149 -30.78 -16.31 -16.49
C THR A 149 -30.38 -16.36 -15.01
N SER A 150 -29.17 -16.82 -14.68
CA SER A 150 -28.72 -16.89 -13.28
C SER A 150 -28.28 -15.52 -12.78
N GLU A 151 -28.98 -14.99 -11.78
CA GLU A 151 -28.60 -13.73 -11.13
C GLU A 151 -27.22 -13.80 -10.48
N GLN A 152 -26.86 -14.93 -9.87
CA GLN A 152 -25.56 -15.14 -9.24
C GLN A 152 -24.43 -15.11 -10.27
N ALA A 153 -24.65 -15.71 -11.45
CA ALA A 153 -23.67 -15.65 -12.54
C ALA A 153 -23.46 -14.20 -13.03
N GLN A 154 -24.55 -13.45 -13.21
CA GLN A 154 -24.51 -12.04 -13.59
C GLN A 154 -23.83 -11.17 -12.53
N GLN A 155 -24.10 -11.39 -11.23
CA GLN A 155 -23.41 -10.70 -10.14
C GLN A 155 -21.92 -11.03 -10.09
N ALA A 156 -21.54 -12.30 -10.25
CA ALA A 156 -20.14 -12.70 -10.29
C ALA A 156 -19.40 -12.05 -11.47
N LYS A 157 -20.04 -11.97 -12.65
CA LYS A 157 -19.53 -11.25 -13.83
C LYS A 157 -19.33 -9.76 -13.55
N ARG A 158 -20.34 -9.07 -13.01
CA ARG A 158 -20.22 -7.64 -12.66
C ARG A 158 -19.10 -7.39 -11.66
N TYR A 159 -19.10 -8.14 -10.55
CA TYR A 159 -18.07 -8.04 -9.51
C TYR A 159 -16.66 -8.14 -10.07
N ILE A 160 -16.38 -9.16 -10.90
CA ILE A 160 -15.02 -9.36 -11.39
C ILE A 160 -14.61 -8.33 -12.44
N LEU A 161 -15.53 -7.89 -13.31
CA LEU A 161 -15.28 -6.81 -14.26
C LEU A 161 -14.97 -5.50 -13.53
N ASP A 162 -15.78 -5.13 -12.53
CA ASP A 162 -15.57 -3.95 -11.70
C ASP A 162 -14.26 -4.03 -10.92
N LYS A 163 -13.90 -5.22 -10.41
CA LYS A 163 -12.64 -5.43 -9.69
C LYS A 163 -11.42 -5.25 -10.60
N VAL A 164 -11.46 -5.77 -11.83
CA VAL A 164 -10.36 -5.57 -12.80
C VAL A 164 -10.29 -4.09 -13.19
N HIS A 165 -11.41 -3.48 -13.55
CA HIS A 165 -11.49 -2.07 -13.94
C HIS A 165 -10.94 -1.14 -12.84
N SER A 166 -11.42 -1.27 -11.61
CA SER A 166 -10.93 -0.47 -10.47
C SER A 166 -9.45 -0.71 -10.17
N THR A 167 -8.95 -1.95 -10.30
CA THR A 167 -7.53 -2.25 -10.09
C THR A 167 -6.65 -1.61 -11.17
N VAL A 168 -7.07 -1.60 -12.43
CA VAL A 168 -6.35 -0.90 -13.51
C VAL A 168 -6.39 0.61 -13.28
N ARG A 169 -7.52 1.18 -12.86
CA ARG A 169 -7.59 2.61 -12.48
C ARG A 169 -6.68 2.94 -11.30
N ASN A 170 -6.57 2.06 -10.31
CA ASN A 170 -5.66 2.25 -9.18
C ASN A 170 -4.20 2.34 -9.64
N ILE A 171 -3.78 1.58 -10.66
CA ILE A 171 -2.43 1.73 -11.24
C ILE A 171 -2.23 3.16 -11.77
N ILE A 172 -3.21 3.70 -12.51
CA ILE A 172 -3.15 5.08 -13.03
C ILE A 172 -3.11 6.09 -11.88
N ILE A 173 -3.97 5.94 -10.87
CA ILE A 173 -4.03 6.84 -9.71
C ILE A 173 -2.71 6.79 -8.93
N THR A 174 -2.18 5.61 -8.65
CA THR A 174 -0.90 5.44 -7.95
C THR A 174 0.24 6.10 -8.73
N LEU A 175 0.26 6.03 -10.06
CA LEU A 175 1.28 6.70 -10.88
C LEU A 175 1.15 8.23 -10.90
N LYS A 176 -0.08 8.75 -10.79
CA LYS A 176 -0.37 10.19 -10.76
C LYS A 176 -0.27 10.80 -9.36
N SER A 177 -0.37 9.98 -8.31
CA SER A 177 -0.34 10.42 -6.92
C SER A 177 0.99 11.08 -6.58
N GLN A 178 0.93 12.29 -6.01
CA GLN A 178 2.09 12.92 -5.42
C GLN A 178 2.47 12.16 -4.15
N CYS A 179 3.74 11.82 -4.01
CA CYS A 179 4.26 11.10 -2.86
C CYS A 179 4.20 12.02 -1.64
N HIS A 180 3.09 12.03 -0.91
CA HIS A 180 3.02 12.73 0.37
C HIS A 180 3.98 12.03 1.35
N SER A 181 4.94 12.80 1.85
CA SER A 181 5.86 12.48 2.94
C SER A 181 5.14 12.36 4.30
N GLY A 182 3.89 11.92 4.32
CA GLY A 182 3.20 11.49 5.53
C GLY A 182 3.69 10.10 5.89
N SER A 183 4.76 10.05 6.67
CA SER A 183 5.33 8.82 7.19
C SER A 183 4.27 8.05 8.00
N LEU A 184 3.89 6.87 7.53
CA LEU A 184 3.70 5.74 8.44
C LEU A 184 4.99 4.96 8.33
N GLY A 185 5.86 5.07 9.32
CA GLY A 185 7.12 4.32 9.33
C GLY A 185 6.90 2.80 9.24
N PRO A 186 7.95 1.98 9.37
CA PRO A 186 7.78 0.52 9.50
C PRO A 186 6.93 0.12 10.73
N CYS A 187 6.68 1.06 11.64
CA CYS A 187 5.83 0.91 12.81
C CYS A 187 4.45 1.55 12.52
N GLY A 188 3.35 0.86 12.82
CA GLY A 188 2.00 1.39 12.60
C GLY A 188 1.70 2.65 13.43
N TYR A 189 0.59 3.32 13.11
CA TYR A 189 0.17 4.62 13.69
C TYR A 189 0.24 4.65 15.23
N TYR A 190 -0.23 3.60 15.90
CA TYR A 190 -0.16 3.47 17.37
C TYR A 190 1.28 3.50 17.90
N THR A 191 2.19 2.74 17.29
CA THR A 191 3.59 2.65 17.75
C THR A 191 4.34 3.95 17.50
N GLU A 192 4.05 4.64 16.41
CA GLU A 192 4.57 5.97 16.13
C GLU A 192 4.12 6.97 17.20
N ARG A 193 2.80 7.05 17.46
CA ARG A 193 2.25 7.91 18.53
C ARG A 193 2.81 7.58 19.91
N ARG A 194 2.94 6.30 20.26
CA ARG A 194 3.54 5.85 21.52
C ARG A 194 4.98 6.31 21.65
N ASN A 195 5.80 6.11 20.61
CA ASN A 195 7.21 6.49 20.63
C ASN A 195 7.41 8.00 20.67
N SER A 196 6.59 8.76 19.93
CA SER A 196 6.56 10.23 20.06
C SER A 196 6.24 10.64 21.49
N LEU A 197 5.22 10.04 22.12
CA LEU A 197 4.86 10.35 23.49
C LEU A 197 5.98 10.03 24.49
N LEU A 198 6.65 8.89 24.33
CA LEU A 198 7.79 8.53 25.17
C LEU A 198 8.98 9.50 25.00
N GLN A 199 9.23 9.96 23.76
CA GLN A 199 10.26 10.97 23.50
C GLN A 199 9.91 12.32 24.15
N LEU A 200 8.66 12.76 24.06
CA LEU A 200 8.18 13.99 24.71
C LEU A 200 8.32 13.91 26.24
N LEU A 201 8.10 12.73 26.82
CA LEU A 201 8.20 12.48 28.27
C LEU A 201 9.65 12.31 28.77
N THR A 202 10.62 12.12 27.86
CA THR A 202 12.05 12.00 28.23
C THR A 202 12.67 13.39 28.52
N HIS A 203 12.12 14.46 27.94
CA HIS A 203 12.57 15.84 28.16
C HIS A 203 11.36 16.78 28.41
N PRO A 204 10.81 16.80 29.64
CA PRO A 204 9.48 17.34 29.92
C PRO A 204 9.34 18.88 29.82
N THR A 205 10.43 19.64 29.96
CA THR A 205 10.38 21.09 30.27
C THR A 205 10.03 22.01 29.08
N SER A 206 10.45 21.70 27.86
CA SER A 206 10.13 22.50 26.66
C SER A 206 9.14 21.81 25.71
N SER A 207 9.01 20.49 25.83
CA SER A 207 8.31 19.66 24.84
C SER A 207 6.82 19.43 25.16
N ILE A 208 6.43 19.47 26.44
CA ILE A 208 5.04 19.26 26.90
C ILE A 208 4.19 20.54 26.70
N ARG A 209 4.83 21.72 26.62
CA ARG A 209 4.15 23.00 26.35
C ARG A 209 3.72 23.15 24.88
N GLY A 210 4.20 22.28 23.99
CA GLY A 210 3.83 22.24 22.57
C GLY A 210 2.51 21.50 22.31
N SER A 211 1.80 21.85 21.23
CA SER A 211 0.49 21.29 20.85
C SER A 211 0.47 19.77 20.54
N GLY A 212 1.63 19.11 20.54
CA GLY A 212 1.79 17.70 20.18
C GLY A 212 1.49 16.70 21.30
N PHE A 213 1.62 17.10 22.58
CA PHE A 213 1.47 16.18 23.70
C PHE A 213 0.01 15.74 23.92
N ASP A 214 -0.92 16.69 24.00
CA ASP A 214 -2.35 16.42 24.22
C ASP A 214 -2.95 15.58 23.08
N SER A 215 -2.55 15.89 21.84
CA SER A 215 -3.00 15.13 20.67
C SER A 215 -2.43 13.71 20.68
N ALA A 216 -1.17 13.52 21.08
CA ALA A 216 -0.56 12.19 21.19
C ALA A 216 -1.22 11.32 22.27
N VAL A 217 -1.50 11.87 23.45
CA VAL A 217 -2.20 11.14 24.54
C VAL A 217 -3.61 10.75 24.10
N ARG A 218 -4.37 11.69 23.53
CA ARG A 218 -5.73 11.43 23.04
C ARG A 218 -5.74 10.34 21.97
N ASP A 219 -4.84 10.43 20.99
CA ASP A 219 -4.75 9.46 19.91
C ASP A 219 -4.35 8.07 20.43
N LEU A 220 -3.41 7.99 21.38
CA LEU A 220 -3.01 6.74 22.02
C LEU A 220 -4.20 6.08 22.73
N VAL A 221 -4.90 6.82 23.57
CA VAL A 221 -6.08 6.31 24.31
C VAL A 221 -7.18 5.89 23.35
N PHE A 222 -7.45 6.67 22.31
CA PHE A 222 -8.45 6.34 21.30
C PHE A 222 -8.17 4.96 20.65
N HIS A 223 -6.94 4.73 20.20
CA HIS A 223 -6.55 3.45 19.60
C HIS A 223 -6.68 2.29 20.59
N CYS A 224 -6.28 2.49 21.84
CA CYS A 224 -6.42 1.47 22.88
C CYS A 224 -7.88 1.15 23.20
N MET A 225 -8.77 2.15 23.17
CA MET A 225 -10.20 1.93 23.40
C MET A 225 -10.87 1.15 22.27
N VAL A 226 -10.47 1.37 21.02
CA VAL A 226 -10.94 0.56 19.89
C VAL A 226 -10.59 -0.91 20.10
N VAL A 227 -9.35 -1.20 20.47
CA VAL A 227 -8.90 -2.59 20.75
C VAL A 227 -9.60 -3.16 21.98
N ALA A 228 -9.76 -2.38 23.05
CA ALA A 228 -10.46 -2.81 24.25
C ALA A 228 -11.92 -3.19 23.95
N ASN A 229 -12.59 -2.40 23.12
CA ASN A 229 -13.99 -2.64 22.73
C ASN A 229 -14.16 -3.94 21.91
N SER A 230 -13.14 -4.33 21.13
CA SER A 230 -13.14 -5.58 20.37
C SER A 230 -12.53 -6.77 21.13
N SER A 231 -12.15 -6.59 22.40
CA SER A 231 -11.49 -7.60 23.21
C SER A 231 -12.44 -8.30 24.16
N ARG A 232 -12.04 -9.50 24.65
CA ARG A 232 -12.73 -10.20 25.73
C ARG A 232 -12.75 -9.35 27.02
N ARG A 233 -13.77 -9.56 27.86
CA ARG A 233 -14.02 -8.77 29.08
C ARG A 233 -12.79 -8.60 29.99
N GLU A 234 -12.01 -9.65 30.17
CA GLU A 234 -10.80 -9.63 31.02
C GLU A 234 -9.71 -8.70 30.47
N PHE A 235 -9.46 -8.73 29.16
CA PHE A 235 -8.47 -7.86 28.51
C PHE A 235 -8.99 -6.43 28.34
N GLN A 236 -10.28 -6.29 28.01
CA GLN A 236 -10.97 -5.00 27.96
C GLN A 236 -10.81 -4.24 29.28
N GLN A 237 -11.11 -4.88 30.42
CA GLN A 237 -11.00 -4.24 31.73
C GLN A 237 -9.57 -3.78 32.04
N ARG A 238 -8.55 -4.58 31.68
CA ARG A 238 -7.14 -4.22 31.88
C ARG A 238 -6.72 -3.03 31.02
N VAL A 239 -7.05 -3.04 29.72
CA VAL A 239 -6.70 -1.94 28.80
C VAL A 239 -7.42 -0.64 29.20
N VAL A 240 -8.72 -0.72 29.55
CA VAL A 240 -9.49 0.45 30.04
C VAL A 240 -8.94 0.96 31.37
N GLY A 241 -8.51 0.07 32.27
CA GLY A 241 -7.85 0.44 33.51
C GLY A 241 -6.60 1.29 33.29
N HIS A 242 -5.67 0.83 32.44
CA HIS A 242 -4.47 1.60 32.12
C HIS A 242 -4.76 2.93 31.40
N CYS A 243 -5.74 2.95 30.50
CA CYS A 243 -6.13 4.20 29.82
C CYS A 243 -6.71 5.24 30.80
N ARG A 244 -7.48 4.81 31.81
CA ARG A 244 -7.95 5.71 32.87
C ARG A 244 -6.80 6.30 33.67
N HIS A 245 -5.80 5.50 34.05
CA HIS A 245 -4.63 6.00 34.76
C HIS A 245 -3.81 6.98 33.90
N ILE A 246 -3.66 6.70 32.60
CA ILE A 246 -2.97 7.62 31.67
C ILE A 246 -3.70 8.97 31.59
N LEU A 247 -5.02 8.97 31.48
CA LEU A 247 -5.82 10.21 31.48
C LEU A 247 -5.72 10.97 32.81
N GLN A 248 -5.64 10.25 33.93
CA GLN A 248 -5.42 10.84 35.26
C GLN A 248 -4.06 11.54 35.34
N PHE A 249 -2.97 10.84 34.99
CA PHE A 249 -1.63 11.41 34.96
C PHE A 249 -1.51 12.58 33.97
N TRP A 250 -2.19 12.51 32.83
CA TRP A 250 -2.27 13.62 31.88
C TRP A 250 -2.93 14.86 32.49
N SER A 251 -4.03 14.68 33.23
CA SER A 251 -4.69 15.78 33.96
C SER A 251 -3.81 16.36 35.06
N ASP A 252 -3.08 15.51 35.79
CA ASP A 252 -2.17 15.94 36.85
C ASP A 252 -0.97 16.73 36.32
N ILE A 253 -0.35 16.27 35.22
CA ILE A 253 0.72 17.01 34.51
C ILE A 253 0.22 18.39 34.06
N LYS A 254 -1.00 18.46 33.53
CA LYS A 254 -1.60 19.73 33.10
C LYS A 254 -1.82 20.69 34.27
N ARG A 255 -2.22 20.17 35.43
CA ARG A 255 -2.41 20.95 36.66
C ARG A 255 -1.07 21.50 37.17
N ILE A 256 -0.03 20.66 37.21
CA ILE A 256 1.33 21.05 37.66
C ILE A 256 1.94 22.11 36.72
N LEU A 257 1.69 22.02 35.41
CA LEU A 257 2.18 23.01 34.44
C LEU A 257 1.49 24.38 34.54
N MET A 258 0.30 24.44 35.16
CA MET A 258 -0.48 25.67 35.35
C MET A 258 -0.20 26.33 36.72
N SER A 259 0.36 25.61 37.68
CA SER A 259 0.88 26.19 38.93
C SER A 259 2.22 26.88 38.68
N THR A 260 2.42 28.05 39.31
CA THR A 260 3.55 28.96 39.05
C THR A 260 4.78 28.70 39.92
N GLU A 261 4.71 27.71 40.83
CA GLU A 261 5.80 27.33 41.73
C GLU A 261 6.64 26.20 41.12
N ASP A 262 7.95 26.25 41.36
CA ASP A 262 9.02 25.39 40.82
C ASP A 262 8.92 23.90 41.26
N ASP A 263 7.78 23.26 41.01
CA ASP A 263 7.48 21.86 41.32
C ASP A 263 8.06 20.90 40.25
N LEU A 264 9.29 21.17 39.80
CA LEU A 264 9.95 20.46 38.70
C LEU A 264 10.18 18.98 39.03
N GLU A 265 10.50 18.67 40.29
CA GLU A 265 10.66 17.28 40.78
C GLU A 265 9.35 16.50 40.77
N SER A 266 8.23 17.16 41.07
CA SER A 266 6.89 16.52 41.05
C SER A 266 6.44 16.22 39.62
N LEU A 267 6.80 17.09 38.67
CA LEU A 267 6.53 16.91 37.25
C LEU A 267 7.33 15.73 36.69
N GLU A 268 8.62 15.65 37.00
CA GLU A 268 9.48 14.55 36.57
C GLU A 268 8.99 13.21 37.13
N SER A 269 8.66 13.16 38.42
CA SER A 269 8.05 11.98 39.06
C SER A 269 6.76 11.55 38.36
N THR A 270 5.85 12.49 38.07
CA THR A 270 4.59 12.20 37.37
C THR A 270 4.81 11.72 35.93
N CYS A 271 5.80 12.28 35.22
CA CYS A 271 6.19 11.83 33.88
C CYS A 271 6.75 10.39 33.90
N THR A 272 7.57 10.02 34.89
CA THR A 272 8.08 8.65 35.01
C THR A 272 6.97 7.62 35.26
N LEU A 273 5.98 7.97 36.10
CA LEU A 273 4.80 7.14 36.34
C LEU A 273 3.93 6.99 35.08
N LEU A 274 3.77 8.06 34.31
CA LEU A 274 3.07 8.02 33.02
C LEU A 274 3.79 7.12 32.01
N VAL A 275 5.12 7.21 31.91
CA VAL A 275 5.93 6.30 31.07
C VAL A 275 5.71 4.85 31.48
N GLN A 276 5.73 4.55 32.77
CA GLN A 276 5.47 3.20 33.28
C GLN A 276 4.06 2.72 32.91
N GLN A 277 3.04 3.57 33.04
CA GLN A 277 1.68 3.21 32.62
C GLN A 277 1.57 2.97 31.12
N ILE A 278 2.23 3.76 30.28
CA ILE A 278 2.26 3.54 28.83
C ILE A 278 2.89 2.19 28.50
N GLN A 279 3.95 1.77 29.19
CA GLN A 279 4.56 0.46 29.01
C GLN A 279 3.66 -0.69 29.47
N MET A 280 2.95 -0.54 30.59
CA MET A 280 2.00 -1.54 31.06
C MET A 280 0.79 -1.66 30.12
N LEU A 281 0.28 -0.53 29.63
CA LEU A 281 -0.74 -0.46 28.60
C LEU A 281 -0.30 -1.21 27.34
N ASP A 282 0.93 -1.01 26.88
CA ASP A 282 1.47 -1.65 25.68
C ASP A 282 1.46 -3.18 25.80
N LYS A 283 1.88 -3.72 26.96
CA LYS A 283 1.83 -5.16 27.25
C LYS A 283 0.41 -5.70 27.24
N ALA A 284 -0.53 -4.98 27.88
CA ALA A 284 -1.93 -5.35 27.93
C ALA A 284 -2.58 -5.33 26.53
N LEU A 285 -2.27 -4.30 25.74
CA LEU A 285 -2.76 -4.13 24.37
C LEU A 285 -2.24 -5.23 23.45
N MET A 286 -0.95 -5.54 23.49
CA MET A 286 -0.35 -6.60 22.68
C MET A 286 -0.95 -7.97 23.01
N THR A 287 -1.22 -8.24 24.28
CA THR A 287 -1.88 -9.47 24.71
C THR A 287 -3.32 -9.52 24.19
N ALA A 288 -4.07 -8.42 24.32
CA ALA A 288 -5.45 -8.33 23.83
C ALA A 288 -5.54 -8.57 22.31
N VAL A 289 -4.65 -7.93 21.53
CA VAL A 289 -4.57 -8.12 20.07
C VAL A 289 -4.20 -9.56 19.73
N LEU A 290 -3.25 -10.18 20.44
CA LEU A 290 -2.88 -11.58 20.20
C LEU A 290 -4.07 -12.53 20.35
N TYR A 291 -4.84 -12.40 21.43
CA TYR A 291 -6.03 -13.23 21.63
C TYR A 291 -7.14 -12.94 20.62
N GLN A 292 -7.32 -11.68 20.21
CA GLN A 292 -8.28 -11.33 19.16
C GLN A 292 -7.89 -11.96 17.81
N VAL A 293 -6.60 -11.99 17.49
CA VAL A 293 -6.07 -12.67 16.30
C VAL A 293 -6.35 -14.17 16.38
N LEU A 294 -6.02 -14.82 17.50
CA LEU A 294 -6.29 -16.24 17.70
C LEU A 294 -7.77 -16.58 17.54
N ASP A 295 -8.66 -15.80 18.15
CA ASP A 295 -10.11 -16.00 18.05
C ASP A 295 -10.62 -15.83 16.61
N THR A 296 -10.13 -14.80 15.91
CA THR A 296 -10.52 -14.55 14.52
C THR A 296 -10.08 -15.69 13.60
N PHE A 297 -8.87 -16.22 13.77
CA PHE A 297 -8.39 -17.33 12.94
C PHE A 297 -9.14 -18.64 13.21
N LEU A 298 -9.45 -18.94 14.47
CA LEU A 298 -10.21 -20.14 14.83
C LEU A 298 -11.66 -20.08 14.35
N THR A 299 -12.29 -18.91 14.40
CA THR A 299 -13.68 -18.72 13.93
C THR A 299 -13.79 -18.66 12.41
N THR A 300 -12.81 -18.06 11.72
CA THR A 300 -12.81 -17.96 10.25
C THR A 300 -12.65 -19.33 9.59
N SER A 301 -11.84 -20.24 10.15
CA SER A 301 -11.73 -21.60 9.60
C SER A 301 -13.04 -22.38 9.74
N ALA A 302 -13.69 -22.30 10.90
CA ALA A 302 -14.93 -23.02 11.17
C ALA A 302 -16.08 -22.57 10.26
N THR A 303 -16.24 -21.25 10.07
CA THR A 303 -17.32 -20.69 9.23
C THR A 303 -17.19 -21.05 7.74
N VAL A 304 -15.96 -21.11 7.22
CA VAL A 304 -15.73 -21.54 5.82
C VAL A 304 -15.96 -23.03 5.65
N GLU A 305 -15.56 -23.86 6.61
CA GLU A 305 -15.80 -25.31 6.58
C GLU A 305 -17.29 -25.64 6.68
N GLU A 306 -18.02 -24.95 7.55
CA GLU A 306 -19.48 -25.10 7.67
C GLU A 306 -20.18 -24.71 6.37
N LEU A 307 -19.83 -23.56 5.78
CA LEU A 307 -20.39 -23.12 4.50
C LEU A 307 -20.09 -24.12 3.37
N LEU A 308 -18.88 -24.66 3.32
CA LEU A 308 -18.50 -25.69 2.33
C LEU A 308 -19.29 -26.97 2.55
N SER A 309 -19.52 -27.39 3.80
CA SER A 309 -20.31 -28.58 4.10
C SER A 309 -21.76 -28.43 3.65
N VAL A 310 -22.38 -27.29 3.94
CA VAL A 310 -23.76 -26.97 3.54
C VAL A 310 -23.87 -26.89 2.02
N THR A 311 -22.92 -26.23 1.36
CA THR A 311 -22.89 -26.12 -0.10
C THR A 311 -22.72 -27.48 -0.78
N ARG A 312 -21.87 -28.36 -0.23
CA ARG A 312 -21.70 -29.75 -0.72
C ARG A 312 -22.98 -30.56 -0.55
N GLN A 313 -23.66 -30.46 0.59
CA GLN A 313 -24.94 -31.14 0.82
C GLN A 313 -26.01 -30.67 -0.18
N ILE A 314 -26.08 -29.37 -0.47
CA ILE A 314 -26.99 -28.79 -1.48
C ILE A 314 -26.64 -29.26 -2.90
N LEU A 315 -25.35 -29.34 -3.25
CA LEU A 315 -24.88 -29.84 -4.55
C LEU A 315 -25.20 -31.33 -4.74
N VAL A 316 -25.01 -32.15 -3.71
CA VAL A 316 -25.36 -33.59 -3.73
C VAL A 316 -26.88 -33.79 -3.82
N ALA A 317 -27.68 -32.94 -3.18
CA ALA A 317 -29.14 -32.98 -3.31
C ALA A 317 -29.64 -32.55 -4.70
N ARG A 318 -28.86 -31.75 -5.45
CA ARG A 318 -29.19 -31.27 -6.80
C ARG A 318 -28.59 -32.11 -7.95
N SER A 319 -27.68 -33.03 -7.66
CA SER A 319 -27.02 -33.87 -8.68
C SER A 319 -27.88 -35.03 -9.22
N SER A 320 -29.17 -35.09 -8.88
CA SER A 320 -30.12 -35.95 -9.61
C SER A 320 -30.47 -35.41 -11.00
N ILE A 321 -29.96 -34.22 -11.36
CA ILE A 321 -30.03 -33.64 -12.70
C ILE A 321 -28.60 -33.56 -13.24
N GLU A 322 -28.34 -34.37 -14.25
CA GLU A 322 -27.06 -34.58 -14.93
C GLU A 322 -26.43 -33.25 -15.38
N MET A 323 -25.31 -32.85 -14.76
CA MET A 323 -24.46 -31.75 -15.23
C MET A 323 -23.11 -32.30 -15.68
N ASP A 324 -22.94 -32.37 -17.01
CA ASP A 324 -21.70 -32.78 -17.65
C ASP A 324 -20.59 -31.72 -17.45
N LEU A 325 -19.63 -32.05 -16.58
CA LEU A 325 -18.50 -31.21 -16.17
C LEU A 325 -17.23 -31.46 -17.01
N SER A 326 -17.33 -32.20 -18.12
CA SER A 326 -16.22 -32.60 -18.98
C SER A 326 -15.39 -31.44 -19.58
N PHE A 327 -15.86 -30.19 -19.51
CA PHE A 327 -15.18 -29.02 -20.07
C PHE A 327 -14.32 -28.21 -19.08
N ILE A 328 -14.24 -28.61 -17.80
CA ILE A 328 -13.29 -28.01 -16.83
C ILE A 328 -11.86 -28.56 -17.05
N GLN A 329 -11.64 -29.38 -18.09
CA GLN A 329 -10.30 -29.80 -18.47
C GLN A 329 -9.55 -28.60 -19.11
N PRO A 330 -8.41 -28.17 -18.55
CA PRO A 330 -7.70 -26.99 -19.02
C PRO A 330 -7.09 -27.29 -20.39
N GLN A 331 -7.73 -26.85 -21.47
CA GLN A 331 -7.14 -26.96 -22.79
C GLN A 331 -5.81 -26.18 -22.82
N ILE A 332 -4.75 -26.94 -23.13
CA ILE A 332 -3.34 -26.78 -22.78
C ILE A 332 -2.64 -25.53 -23.39
N ILE A 333 -3.38 -24.65 -24.08
CA ILE A 333 -2.81 -23.52 -24.81
C ILE A 333 -2.69 -22.25 -23.93
N GLN A 334 -3.58 -22.05 -22.95
CA GLN A 334 -3.52 -20.90 -22.02
C GLN A 334 -2.41 -21.02 -20.96
N CYS A 335 -1.86 -22.22 -20.76
CA CYS A 335 -0.80 -22.49 -19.79
C CYS A 335 0.54 -21.84 -20.17
N LYS A 336 0.82 -21.53 -21.44
CA LYS A 336 2.10 -20.92 -21.84
C LYS A 336 2.21 -19.44 -21.46
N LEU A 337 1.13 -18.68 -21.55
CA LEU A 337 1.10 -17.25 -21.19
C LEU A 337 1.10 -17.07 -19.65
N LEU A 338 0.31 -17.86 -18.92
CA LEU A 338 0.34 -17.92 -17.46
C LEU A 338 1.69 -18.42 -16.90
N LYS A 339 2.34 -19.40 -17.56
CA LYS A 339 3.71 -19.86 -17.22
C LYS A 339 4.78 -18.81 -17.52
N ARG A 340 4.62 -18.00 -18.57
CA ARG A 340 5.52 -16.86 -18.88
C ARG A 340 5.35 -15.72 -17.87
N PHE A 341 4.11 -15.40 -17.49
CA PHE A 341 3.77 -14.42 -16.46
C PHE A 341 4.35 -14.79 -15.08
N THR A 342 4.25 -16.07 -14.69
CA THR A 342 4.82 -16.58 -13.42
C THR A 342 6.34 -16.58 -13.36
N ARG A 343 7.02 -16.99 -14.43
CA ARG A 343 8.50 -17.11 -14.44
C ARG A 343 9.21 -15.76 -14.31
N ARG A 344 8.68 -14.69 -14.91
CA ARG A 344 9.35 -13.36 -14.91
C ARG A 344 9.18 -12.59 -13.59
N VAL A 345 8.01 -12.66 -12.95
CA VAL A 345 7.78 -12.04 -11.63
C VAL A 345 8.66 -12.68 -10.54
N ARG A 346 8.88 -14.01 -10.61
CA ARG A 346 9.79 -14.71 -9.69
C ARG A 346 11.25 -14.27 -9.86
N ASN A 347 11.67 -13.93 -11.08
CA ASN A 347 13.00 -13.40 -11.36
C ASN A 347 13.14 -11.94 -10.89
N GLY A 348 12.09 -11.12 -10.99
CA GLY A 348 12.06 -9.76 -10.42
C GLY A 348 12.22 -9.74 -8.90
N LYS A 349 11.53 -10.64 -8.18
CA LYS A 349 11.69 -10.80 -6.71
C LYS A 349 13.09 -11.30 -6.31
N ARG A 350 13.76 -12.12 -7.13
CA ARG A 350 15.15 -12.55 -6.90
C ARG A 350 16.15 -11.40 -7.09
N LYS A 351 15.98 -10.56 -8.12
CA LYS A 351 16.89 -9.44 -8.39
C LYS A 351 16.89 -8.41 -7.25
N ARG A 352 15.71 -8.11 -6.67
CA ARG A 352 15.60 -7.23 -5.49
C ARG A 352 16.23 -7.81 -4.21
N ARG A 353 16.13 -9.13 -3.96
CA ARG A 353 16.79 -9.76 -2.78
C ARG A 353 18.32 -9.76 -2.89
N VAL A 354 18.87 -9.84 -4.10
CA VAL A 354 20.33 -9.80 -4.30
C VAL A 354 20.84 -8.36 -4.14
N SER A 355 20.18 -7.35 -4.71
CA SER A 355 20.55 -5.94 -4.47
C SER A 355 20.44 -5.53 -3.00
N PHE A 356 19.41 -5.97 -2.27
CA PHE A 356 19.27 -5.65 -0.84
C PHE A 356 20.33 -6.33 0.04
N ARG A 357 20.84 -7.50 -0.35
CA ARG A 357 21.96 -8.15 0.36
C ARG A 357 23.31 -7.53 0.03
N MET A 358 23.50 -7.02 -1.18
CA MET A 358 24.76 -6.40 -1.59
C MET A 358 24.97 -5.01 -0.97
N LEU A 359 23.89 -4.27 -0.72
CA LEU A 359 23.88 -2.98 0.00
C LEU A 359 23.96 -3.10 1.52
N SER A 360 23.97 -4.32 2.08
CA SER A 360 24.10 -4.56 3.52
C SER A 360 25.46 -5.16 3.89
N VAL A 361 26.38 -5.28 2.91
CA VAL A 361 27.73 -5.84 3.05
C VAL A 361 28.82 -4.87 2.53
N MET A 362 28.44 -3.64 2.17
CA MET A 362 29.32 -2.47 2.08
C MET A 362 28.80 -1.44 3.07
#